data_AF-A0A8T9CKY9-F1
#
_entry.id   AF-A0A8T9CKY9-F1
#
_cell.length_a   1.000
_cell.length_b   1.000
_cell.length_c   1.000
_cell.angle_alpha   90.00
_cell.angle_beta   90.00
_cell.angle_gamma   90.00
#
_symmetry.space_group_name_H-M   'P 1'
#
loop_
_entity.id
_entity.type
_entity.pdbx_description
1 polymer ?
#
loop_
_entity_poly.entity_id
_entity_poly.type
_entity_poly.pdbx_seq_one_letter_code
_entity_poly.pdbx_strand_id
1 'polypeptide(L)' 'MRLASRFGYAANQIRRDRPLTHEELIRHVPSIFGEDRHTSRSERYAY' A
#
# COMPACT_ATOMS: atom_id res chain seq x y z
N MET A 1 -7.32 19.25 17.70
CA MET A 1 -7.16 17.91 17.11
C MET A 1 -5.75 17.82 16.50
N ARG A 2 -4.85 16.98 17.00
CA ARG A 2 -3.50 16.80 16.43
C ARG A 2 -3.48 15.47 15.68
N LEU A 3 -3.50 15.51 14.34
CA LEU A 3 -3.32 14.31 13.54
C LEU A 3 -1.91 13.77 13.80
N ALA A 4 -1.81 12.58 14.39
CA ALA A 4 -0.53 11.94 14.60
C ALA A 4 -0.07 11.33 13.27
N SER A 5 0.72 12.06 12.49
CA SER A 5 1.47 11.48 11.37
C SER A 5 2.71 10.78 11.94
N ARG A 6 2.54 9.56 12.42
CA ARG A 6 3.65 8.70 12.84
C ARG A 6 3.84 7.60 11.81
N PHE A 7 4.32 7.97 10.63
CA PHE A 7 5.06 7.01 9.80
C PHE A 7 6.40 6.76 10.50
N GLY A 8 6.38 5.93 11.56
CA GLY A 8 7.58 5.54 12.29
C GLY A 8 8.48 4.66 11.45
N TYR A 9 9.63 4.27 12.00
CA TYR A 9 10.54 3.30 11.39
C TYR A 9 9.88 1.94 11.06
N ALA A 10 8.73 1.65 11.67
CA ALA A 10 7.89 0.47 11.40
C ALA A 10 6.82 0.68 10.30
N ALA A 11 6.76 1.85 9.65
CA ALA A 11 5.96 2.00 8.44
C ALA A 11 6.56 1.11 7.33
N ASN A 12 5.75 0.64 6.40
CA ASN A 12 6.14 -0.22 5.25
C ASN A 12 7.09 0.49 4.26
N GLN A 13 8.20 1.06 4.74
CA GLN A 13 9.24 1.70 3.95
C GLN A 13 10.29 0.66 3.59
N ILE A 14 10.22 0.16 2.36
CA ILE A 14 11.25 -0.72 1.79
C ILE A 14 12.15 0.16 0.93
N ARG A 15 13.44 0.25 1.29
CA ARG A 15 14.44 0.95 0.47
C ARG A 15 15.38 -0.07 -0.15
N ARG A 16 15.43 -0.09 -1.48
CA ARG A 16 16.35 -0.89 -2.29
C ARG A 16 16.88 0.00 -3.42
N ASP A 17 18.09 -0.29 -3.85
CA ASP A 17 18.75 0.27 -5.04
C ASP A 17 18.18 -0.30 -6.35
N ARG A 18 17.48 -1.44 -6.26
CA ARG A 18 16.73 -2.08 -7.35
C ARG A 18 15.21 -1.96 -7.19
N PRO A 19 14.43 -2.10 -8.28
CA PRO A 19 12.99 -2.28 -8.20
C PRO A 19 12.61 -3.47 -7.30
N LEU A 20 11.45 -3.35 -6.63
CA LEU A 20 10.90 -4.41 -5.80
C LEU A 20 10.37 -5.55 -6.66
N THR A 21 10.63 -6.78 -6.24
CA THR A 21 10.07 -7.98 -6.84
C THR A 21 8.60 -8.14 -6.48
N HIS A 22 7.88 -8.95 -7.25
CA HIS A 22 6.48 -9.27 -7.00
C HIS A 22 6.26 -9.87 -5.60
N GLU A 23 7.15 -10.77 -5.16
CA GLU A 23 7.10 -11.39 -3.83
C GLU A 23 7.28 -10.36 -2.70
N GLU A 24 8.20 -9.42 -2.87
CA GLU A 24 8.42 -8.32 -1.93
C GLU A 24 7.18 -7.42 -1.86
N LEU A 25 6.57 -7.13 -3.00
CA LEU A 25 5.32 -6.35 -3.05
C LEU A 25 4.16 -7.08 -2.38
N ILE A 26 3.95 -8.37 -2.61
CA ILE A 26 2.86 -9.14 -1.98
C ILE A 26 2.97 -9.08 -0.46
N ARG A 27 4.19 -9.18 0.08
CA ARG A 27 4.41 -9.16 1.54
C ARG A 27 4.07 -7.82 2.19
N HIS A 28 4.31 -6.71 1.50
CA HIS A 28 4.20 -5.37 2.07
C HIS A 28 2.96 -4.60 1.65
N VAL A 29 2.44 -4.87 0.44
CA VAL A 29 1.30 -4.19 -0.17
C VAL A 29 0.38 -5.20 -0.89
N PRO A 30 -0.17 -6.20 -0.18
CA PRO A 30 -0.99 -7.25 -0.81
C PRO A 30 -2.23 -6.69 -1.52
N SER A 31 -2.74 -5.53 -1.08
CA SER A 31 -3.96 -4.92 -1.61
C SER A 31 -3.85 -4.44 -3.07
N ILE A 32 -2.65 -4.23 -3.61
CA ILE A 32 -2.48 -3.81 -5.02
C ILE A 32 -2.71 -4.97 -6.01
N PHE A 33 -2.64 -6.21 -5.52
CA PHE A 33 -2.84 -7.41 -6.32
C PHE A 33 -4.27 -7.96 -6.22
N GLY A 34 -5.16 -7.27 -5.49
CA GLY A 34 -6.56 -7.62 -5.47
C GLY A 34 -7.16 -7.43 -6.86
N GLU A 35 -7.78 -8.47 -7.40
CA GLU A 35 -8.53 -8.41 -8.66
C GLU A 35 -9.77 -7.51 -8.51
N ASP A 36 -10.36 -7.54 -7.32
CA ASP A 36 -11.53 -6.76 -6.99
C ASP A 36 -11.19 -5.38 -6.44
N ARG A 37 -12.10 -4.46 -6.73
CA ARG A 37 -12.05 -3.11 -6.20
C ARG A 37 -12.15 -3.13 -4.67
N HIS A 38 -11.24 -2.43 -4.01
CA HIS A 38 -11.37 -2.18 -2.57
C HIS A 38 -12.73 -1.53 -2.24
N THR A 39 -13.45 -2.08 -1.28
CA THR A 39 -14.84 -1.70 -0.93
C THR A 39 -14.99 -0.24 -0.49
N SER A 40 -13.91 0.37 0.01
CA SER A 40 -13.89 1.80 0.38
C SER A 40 -13.90 2.76 -0.80
N ARG A 41 -13.65 2.30 -2.03
CA ARG A 41 -13.59 3.19 -3.19
C ARG A 41 -15.03 3.51 -3.64
N SER A 42 -15.38 4.79 -3.76
CA SER A 42 -16.71 5.25 -4.19
C SER A 42 -16.94 5.02 -5.69
N GLU A 43 -18.08 4.50 -6.14
CA GLU A 43 -18.45 4.24 -7.57
C GLU A 43 -17.73 5.10 -8.63
N ARG A 44 -17.67 6.42 -8.45
CA ARG A 44 -16.96 7.37 -9.33
C ARG A 44 -15.47 7.08 -9.63
N TYR A 45 -14.77 6.31 -8.79
CA TYR A 45 -13.35 5.95 -8.95
C TYR A 45 -13.14 4.43 -9.08
N ALA A 46 -14.15 3.69 -9.58
CA ALA A 46 -14.08 2.28 -10.01
C ALA A 46 -13.95 2.33 -11.52
N TYR A 47 -12.76 2.69 -11.98
CA TYR A 47 -12.41 2.45 -13.37
C TYR A 47 -11.72 1.09 -13.47
#